data_AF-A0A7Y6U9G0-F1
#
_entry.id   AF-A0A7Y6U9G0-F1
#
_cell.length_a   1.000
_cell.length_b   1.000
_cell.length_c   1.000
_cell.angle_alpha   90.00
_cell.angle_beta   90.00
_cell.angle_gamma   90.00
#
_symmetry.space_group_name_H-M   'P 1'
#
loop_
_entity.id
_entity.type
_entity.pdbx_description
1 polymer ?
#
loop_
_entity_poly.entity_id
_entity_poly.type
_entity_poly.pdbx_seq_one_letter_code
_entity_poly.pdbx_strand_id
1 'polypeptide(L)' 'MAKTKENLNYLEELVAHLGHNGAAERLSTWVSDICKAAPASKEVDDVVNFLIHLKRDVLDGKMDV' A
#
# COMPACT_ATOMS: atom_id res chain seq x y z
N MET A 1 -26.43 -20.70 2.47
CA MET A 1 -25.74 -19.64 1.70
C MET A 1 -24.25 -19.85 1.91
N ALA A 2 -23.53 -20.33 0.90
CA ALA A 2 -22.08 -20.52 1.00
C ALA A 2 -21.41 -19.14 0.89
N LYS A 3 -20.68 -18.71 1.94
CA LYS A 3 -19.77 -17.57 1.84
C LYS A 3 -18.64 -17.99 0.89
N THR A 4 -18.58 -17.37 -0.28
CA THR A 4 -17.40 -17.42 -1.14
C THR A 4 -16.23 -16.91 -0.30
N LYS A 5 -15.29 -17.80 0.07
CA LYS A 5 -14.01 -17.37 0.63
C LYS A 5 -13.27 -16.67 -0.50
N GLU A 6 -13.30 -15.35 -0.52
CA GLU A 6 -12.37 -14.59 -1.35
C GLU A 6 -10.96 -15.02 -0.96
N ASN A 7 -10.21 -15.51 -1.94
CA ASN A 7 -8.84 -15.96 -1.75
C ASN A 7 -7.96 -14.71 -1.80
N LEU A 8 -8.04 -13.92 -0.72
CA LEU A 8 -7.29 -12.68 -0.58
C LEU A 8 -5.80 -13.02 -0.56
N ASN A 9 -5.00 -12.26 -1.30
CA ASN A 9 -3.55 -12.37 -1.16
C ASN A 9 -3.11 -11.80 0.20
N TYR A 10 -1.90 -12.15 0.64
CA TYR A 10 -1.36 -11.75 1.96
C TYR A 10 -1.52 -10.25 2.26
N LEU A 11 -1.38 -9.37 1.26
CA LEU A 11 -1.52 -7.93 1.43
C LEU A 11 -2.99 -7.51 1.57
N GLU A 12 -3.90 -8.17 0.88
CA GLU A 12 -5.35 -7.96 1.02
C GLU A 12 -5.85 -8.44 2.40
N GLU A 13 -5.32 -9.55 2.89
CA GLU A 13 -5.60 -10.02 4.26
C GLU A 13 -5.08 -9.04 5.32
N LEU A 14 -3.88 -8.47 5.11
CA LEU A 14 -3.28 -7.44 5.97
C LEU A 14 -4.15 -6.18 6.04
N VAL A 15 -4.61 -5.67 4.90
CA VAL A 15 -5.51 -4.51 4.84
C VAL A 15 -6.82 -4.82 5.56
N ALA A 16 -7.42 -5.98 5.29
CA ALA A 16 -8.69 -6.38 5.91
C ALA A 16 -8.59 -6.57 7.44
N HIS A 17 -7.45 -7.02 7.96
CA HIS A 17 -7.25 -7.21 9.40
C HIS A 17 -6.78 -5.95 10.14
N LEU A 18 -5.92 -5.14 9.52
CA LEU A 18 -5.22 -4.05 10.19
C LEU A 18 -5.74 -2.66 9.79
N GLY A 19 -6.70 -2.58 8.87
CA GLY A 19 -7.26 -1.33 8.35
C GLY A 19 -6.16 -0.41 7.83
N HIS A 20 -6.09 0.80 8.38
CA HIS A 20 -5.14 1.83 7.96
C HIS A 20 -3.67 1.36 8.04
N ASN A 21 -3.32 0.55 9.05
CA ASN A 21 -1.97 0.03 9.19
C ASN A 21 -1.62 -0.98 8.08
N GLY A 22 -2.58 -1.82 7.68
CA GLY A 22 -2.40 -2.76 6.57
C GLY A 22 -2.26 -2.04 5.23
N ALA A 23 -3.04 -0.98 5.01
CA ALA A 23 -2.91 -0.13 3.83
C ALA A 23 -1.56 0.60 3.79
N ALA A 24 -1.07 1.10 4.94
CA ALA A 24 0.25 1.72 5.05
C ALA A 24 1.40 0.75 4.75
N GLU A 25 1.25 -0.53 5.14
CA GLU A 25 2.23 -1.59 4.83
C GLU A 25 2.24 -1.91 3.33
N ARG A 26 1.07 -2.00 2.71
CA ARG A 26 0.94 -2.20 1.25
C ARG A 26 1.63 -1.09 0.46
N LEU A 27 1.46 0.16 0.87
CA LEU A 27 2.15 1.30 0.24
C LEU A 27 3.67 1.21 0.42
N SER A 28 4.15 0.74 1.57
CA SER A 28 5.58 0.53 1.81
C SER A 28 6.16 -0.56 0.90
N THR A 29 5.39 -1.61 0.64
CA THR A 29 5.77 -2.68 -0.30
C THR A 29 5.90 -2.13 -1.73
N TRP A 30 4.94 -1.33 -2.20
CA TRP A 30 5.01 -0.70 -3.52
C TRP A 30 6.23 0.20 -3.69
N VAL A 31 6.57 1.00 -2.68
CA VAL A 31 7.80 1.81 -2.70
C VAL A 31 9.04 0.92 -2.87
N SER A 32 9.14 -0.15 -2.09
CA SER A 32 10.25 -1.12 -2.21
C SER A 32 10.33 -1.71 -3.62
N ASP A 33 9.20 -2.14 -4.17
CA ASP A 33 9.16 -2.83 -5.47
C ASP A 33 9.51 -1.89 -6.62
N ILE A 34 9.03 -0.65 -6.59
CA ILE A 34 9.37 0.39 -7.57
C ILE A 34 10.88 0.68 -7.54
N CYS A 35 11.45 0.90 -6.35
CA CYS A 35 12.89 1.15 -6.20
C CYS A 35 13.78 -0.01 -6.68
N LYS A 36 13.26 -1.25 -6.67
CA LYS A 36 13.98 -2.43 -7.18
C LYS A 36 13.82 -2.63 -8.68
N ALA A 37 12.65 -2.31 -9.22
CA ALA A 37 12.29 -2.62 -10.61
C ALA A 37 12.66 -1.51 -11.59
N ALA A 38 12.65 -0.25 -11.15
CA ALA A 38 12.85 0.90 -12.02
C ALA A 38 14.22 1.56 -11.79
N PRO A 39 14.91 1.99 -12.86
CA PRO A 39 16.13 2.77 -12.73
C PRO A 39 15.82 4.15 -12.10
N ALA A 40 16.76 4.65 -11.29
CA ALA A 40 16.63 5.95 -10.64
C ALA A 40 16.39 7.05 -11.68
N SER A 41 15.31 7.79 -11.51
CA SER A 41 14.90 8.88 -12.37
C SER A 41 13.97 9.82 -11.60
N LYS A 42 13.83 11.06 -12.08
CA LYS A 42 12.93 12.03 -11.47
C LYS A 42 11.48 11.50 -11.38
N GLU A 43 11.03 10.78 -12.40
CA GLU A 43 9.69 10.19 -12.42
C GLU A 43 9.51 9.13 -11.32
N VAL A 44 10.52 8.27 -11.12
CA VAL A 44 10.52 7.29 -10.03
C VAL A 44 10.52 7.98 -8.67
N ASP A 45 11.33 9.04 -8.50
CA ASP A 45 11.39 9.81 -7.26
C ASP A 45 10.03 10.49 -6.95
N ASP A 46 9.38 11.07 -7.97
CA ASP A 46 8.08 11.72 -7.83
C ASP A 46 7.00 10.71 -7.39
N VAL A 47 6.98 9.51 -7.98
CA VAL A 47 6.06 8.43 -7.59
C VAL A 47 6.34 7.93 -6.18
N VAL A 48 7.60 7.70 -5.82
CA VAL A 48 7.98 7.25 -4.47
C VAL A 48 7.59 8.29 -3.42
N ASN A 49 7.86 9.57 -3.67
CA ASN A 49 7.47 10.66 -2.77
C ASN A 49 5.96 10.75 -2.61
N PHE A 50 5.20 10.63 -3.70
CA PHE A 50 3.73 10.56 -3.65
C PHE A 50 3.25 9.42 -2.75
N LEU A 51 3.79 8.21 -2.91
CA LEU A 51 3.41 7.04 -2.10
C LEU A 51 3.77 7.21 -0.62
N ILE A 52 4.89 7.87 -0.30
CA ILE A 52 5.28 8.20 1.07
C ILE A 52 4.27 9.19 1.70
N HIS A 53 3.85 10.21 0.96
CA HIS A 53 2.83 11.15 1.44
C HIS A 53 1.47 10.47 1.62
N LEU A 54 1.05 9.65 0.66
CA LEU A 54 -0.19 8.87 0.74
C LEU A 54 -0.19 7.94 1.96
N LYS A 55 0.93 7.27 2.24
CA LYS A 55 1.09 6.44 3.44
C LYS A 55 0.85 7.24 4.72
N ARG A 56 1.39 8.45 4.78
CA ARG A 56 1.19 9.33 5.94
C ARG A 56 -0.28 9.70 6.11
N ASP A 57 -0.97 10.05 5.02
CA ASP A 57 -2.39 10.40 5.09
C ASP A 57 -3.28 9.22 5.49
N VAL A 58 -2.94 8.01 5.06
CA VAL A 58 -3.60 6.77 5.53
C VAL A 58 -3.39 6.57 7.03
N LEU A 59 -2.15 6.73 7.53
CA LEU A 59 -1.84 6.61 8.96
C LEU A 59 -2.52 7.70 9.80
N ASP A 60 -2.63 8.92 9.25
CA ASP A 60 -3.34 10.03 9.87
C ASP A 60 -4.88 9.86 9.83
N GLY A 61 -5.39 8.82 9.17
CA GLY A 61 -6.82 8.55 9.03
C GLY A 61 -7.57 9.55 8.15
N LYS A 62 -6.87 10.19 7.21
CA LYS A 62 -7.47 11.12 6.24
C LYS A 62 -8.10 10.42 5.04
N MET A 63 -7.99 9.09 4.98
CA MET A 63 -8.55 8.23 3.94
C MET A 63 -9.40 7.15 4.59
N ASP A 64 -10.57 6.86 4.02
CA ASP A 64 -11.35 5.67 4.36
C ASP A 64 -10.65 4.44 3.76
N VAL A 65 -10.44 3.41 4.58
CA VAL A 65 -9.80 2.13 4.21
C VAL A 65 -10.72 0.98 4.53
#